data_AF-A0A368N7I4-F1
#
_entry.id   AF-A0A368N7I4-F1
#
_cell.length_a   1.000
_cell.length_b   1.000
_cell.length_c   1.000
_cell.angle_alpha   90.00
_cell.angle_beta   90.00
_cell.angle_gamma   90.00
#
_symmetry.space_group_name_H-M   'P 1'
#
loop_
_entity.id
_entity.type
_entity.pdbx_description
1 polymer ?
#
loop_
_entity_poly.entity_id
_entity_poly.type
_entity_poly.pdbx_seq_one_letter_code
_entity_poly.pdbx_strand_id
1 'polypeptide(L)'
;MGFSWPQLLIVAVIVILLFGTKKLRSLGGDLGSAVKGFKKAMSDEDAKGEKADADFDKQPIEHKQDASADVKEPVVKDKDKA
;
A
#
# COMPACT_ATOMS: atom_id res chain seq x y z
N MET A 1 -33.95 15.12 6.70
CA MET A 1 -32.60 15.50 6.24
C MET A 1 -31.69 14.32 6.50
N GLY A 2 -31.50 13.48 5.48
CA GLY A 2 -30.76 12.22 5.61
C GLY A 2 -29.25 12.44 5.50
N PHE A 3 -28.48 11.50 6.05
CA PHE A 3 -27.06 11.36 5.78
C PHE A 3 -26.84 11.36 4.27
N SER A 4 -26.28 12.44 3.75
CA SER A 4 -26.00 12.56 2.32
C SER A 4 -24.53 12.21 2.09
N TRP A 5 -24.22 11.67 0.90
CA TRP A 5 -22.87 11.29 0.49
C TRP A 5 -21.79 12.37 0.75
N PRO A 6 -22.06 13.68 0.58
CA PRO A 6 -21.10 14.72 0.91
C PRO A 6 -20.68 14.76 2.38
N GLN A 7 -21.60 14.56 3.34
CA GLN A 7 -21.26 14.57 4.76
C GLN A 7 -20.23 13.48 5.10
N LEU A 8 -20.34 12.29 4.49
CA LEU A 8 -19.36 11.21 4.70
C LEU A 8 -17.98 11.59 4.17
N LEU A 9 -17.88 12.32 3.06
CA LEU A 9 -16.61 12.82 2.54
C LEU A 9 -15.95 13.82 3.48
N ILE A 10 -16.71 14.78 4.03
CA ILE A 10 -16.18 15.74 5.01
C ILE A 10 -15.61 14.99 6.23
N VAL A 11 -16.34 14.01 6.76
CA VAL A 11 -15.89 13.23 7.93
C VAL A 11 -14.65 12.40 7.61
N ALA A 12 -14.60 11.77 6.42
CA ALA A 12 -13.44 10.99 5.98
C ALA A 12 -12.16 11.83 5.89
N VAL A 13 -12.25 13.06 5.38
CA VAL A 13 -11.11 14.00 5.31
C VAL A 13 -10.58 14.30 6.70
N ILE A 14 -11.46 14.58 7.68
CA ILE A 14 -11.05 14.86 9.06
C ILE A 14 -10.33 13.66 9.67
N VAL A 15 -10.86 12.44 9.49
CA VAL A 15 -10.22 11.20 9.98
C VAL A 15 -8.83 11.02 9.36
N ILE A 16 -8.68 11.23 8.05
CA ILE A 16 -7.38 11.14 7.38
C ILE A 16 -6.38 12.17 7.94
N LEU A 17 -6.82 13.38 8.28
CA LEU A 17 -5.96 14.40 8.87
C LEU A 17 -5.54 14.05 10.31
N LEU A 18 -6.44 13.47 11.11
CA LEU A 18 -6.16 13.07 12.49
C LEU A 18 -5.21 11.86 12.57
N PHE A 19 -5.49 10.81 11.79
CA PHE A 19 -4.71 9.57 11.82
C PHE A 19 -3.50 9.60 10.88
N GLY A 20 -3.49 10.53 9.92
CA GLY A 20 -2.50 10.62 8.85
C GLY A 20 -2.70 9.55 7.77
N THR A 21 -2.29 9.87 6.54
CA THR A 21 -2.38 8.94 5.39
C THR A 21 -1.46 7.72 5.54
N LYS A 22 -0.38 7.82 6.31
CA LYS A 22 0.59 6.72 6.50
C LYS A 22 0.01 5.54 7.30
N LYS A 23 -0.74 5.82 8.37
CA LYS A 23 -1.43 4.78 9.16
C LYS A 23 -2.61 4.19 8.41
N LEU A 24 -3.40 5.04 7.74
CA LEU A 24 -4.52 4.59 6.91
C LEU A 24 -4.07 3.77 5.71
N ARG A 25 -2.94 4.10 5.06
CA ARG A 25 -2.40 3.30 3.95
C ARG A 25 -1.95 1.91 4.42
N SER A 26 -1.26 1.84 5.56
CA SER A 26 -0.79 0.57 6.12
C SER A 26 -1.97 -0.33 6.47
N LEU A 27 -2.91 0.15 7.28
CA LEU A 27 -4.07 -0.63 7.71
C LEU A 27 -5.07 -0.88 6.56
N GLY A 28 -5.24 0.09 5.68
CA GLY A 28 -6.11 -0.02 4.51
C GLY A 28 -5.56 -0.96 3.43
N GLY A 29 -4.24 -1.16 3.35
CA GLY A 29 -3.63 -2.15 2.47
C GLY A 29 -4.01 -3.58 2.86
N ASP A 30 -3.91 -3.90 4.14
CA ASP A 30 -4.24 -5.23 4.67
C ASP A 30 -5.74 -5.50 4.60
N LEU A 31 -6.57 -4.56 5.08
CA LEU A 31 -8.02 -4.66 5.03
C LEU A 31 -8.54 -4.65 3.58
N GLY A 32 -7.96 -3.81 2.72
CA GLY A 32 -8.31 -3.73 1.31
C GLY A 32 -7.99 -5.00 0.55
N SER A 33 -6.88 -5.66 0.86
CA SER A 33 -6.50 -6.94 0.25
C SER A 33 -7.46 -8.07 0.65
N ALA A 34 -7.85 -8.12 1.92
CA ALA A 34 -8.86 -9.08 2.41
C ALA A 34 -10.24 -8.86 1.75
N VAL A 35 -10.69 -7.61 1.67
CA VAL A 35 -11.96 -7.26 1.02
C VAL A 35 -11.91 -7.50 -0.49
N LYS A 36 -10.75 -7.29 -1.15
CA LYS A 36 -10.55 -7.58 -2.57
C LYS A 36 -10.69 -9.08 -2.85
N GLY A 37 -10.09 -9.94 -2.03
CA GLY A 37 -10.24 -11.40 -2.11
C GLY A 37 -11.69 -11.85 -1.89
N PHE A 38 -12.36 -11.25 -0.90
CA PHE A 38 -13.78 -11.52 -0.62
C PHE A 38 -14.68 -11.13 -1.81
N LYS A 39 -14.50 -9.93 -2.38
CA LYS A 39 -15.25 -9.50 -3.57
C LYS A 39 -14.94 -10.37 -4.78
N LYS A 40 -13.68 -10.78 -4.97
CA LYS A 40 -13.27 -11.69 -6.05
C LYS A 40 -14.01 -13.02 -5.92
N ALA A 41 -13.97 -13.66 -4.74
CA ALA A 41 -14.65 -14.93 -4.50
C ALA A 41 -16.17 -14.84 -4.66
N MET A 42 -16.79 -13.79 -4.13
CA MET A 42 -18.22 -13.57 -4.22
C MET A 42 -18.66 -13.28 -5.66
N SER A 43 -17.88 -12.53 -6.44
CA SER A 43 -18.13 -12.32 -7.87
C SER A 43 -17.79 -13.54 -8.74
N ASP A 44 -16.89 -14.43 -8.31
CA ASP A 44 -16.50 -15.65 -9.05
C ASP A 44 -17.60 -16.73 -8.95
N GLU A 45 -18.29 -16.83 -7.81
CA GLU A 45 -19.50 -17.67 -7.68
C GLU A 45 -20.65 -17.20 -8.59
N ASP A 46 -20.82 -15.88 -8.77
CA ASP A 46 -21.81 -15.32 -9.70
C ASP A 46 -21.38 -15.39 -11.18
N ALA A 47 -20.07 -15.50 -11.46
CA ALA A 47 -19.49 -15.37 -12.81
C ALA A 47 -18.63 -16.57 -13.23
N LYS A 48 -19.09 -17.81 -12.95
CA LYS A 48 -18.51 -19.07 -13.47
C LYS A 48 -18.60 -19.16 -15.00
N GLY A 49 -17.86 -18.31 -15.70
CA GLY A 49 -17.90 -18.14 -17.15
C GLY A 49 -16.56 -17.71 -17.74
N GLU A 50 -15.85 -16.70 -17.24
CA GLU A 50 -14.60 -16.28 -17.90
C GLU A 50 -13.58 -15.58 -16.98
N LYS A 51 -12.39 -16.21 -16.95
CA LYS A 51 -11.04 -15.64 -16.73
C LYS A 51 -10.57 -15.48 -15.28
N ALA A 52 -9.81 -16.52 -14.90
CA ALA A 52 -8.81 -16.52 -13.86
C ALA A 52 -7.73 -15.46 -14.15
N ASP A 53 -7.76 -14.37 -13.39
CA ASP A 53 -6.62 -13.47 -13.24
C ASP A 53 -6.61 -12.97 -11.79
N ALA A 54 -5.73 -13.57 -11.00
CA ALA A 54 -5.25 -13.03 -9.73
C ALA A 54 -3.72 -13.13 -9.76
N ASP A 55 -3.13 -12.43 -10.72
CA ASP A 55 -1.70 -12.12 -10.70
C ASP A 55 -1.43 -11.19 -9.51
N PHE A 56 -0.80 -11.75 -8.48
CA PHE A 56 -0.15 -11.01 -7.41
C PHE A 56 1.35 -11.19 -7.60
N ASP A 57 1.90 -10.62 -8.68
CA ASP A 57 3.35 -10.42 -8.78
C ASP A 57 3.78 -9.45 -7.67
N LYS A 58 4.34 -10.03 -6.60
CA LYS A 58 5.09 -9.32 -5.57
C LYS A 58 6.37 -8.80 -6.21
N GLN A 59 6.35 -7.61 -6.78
CA GLN A 59 7.59 -6.85 -6.89
C GLN A 59 8.04 -6.46 -5.47
N PRO A 60 9.27 -6.81 -5.05
CA PRO A 60 9.79 -6.48 -3.73
C PRO A 60 9.73 -4.96 -3.51
N ILE A 61 9.12 -4.56 -2.41
CA ILE A 61 9.13 -3.18 -1.92
C ILE A 61 10.58 -2.79 -1.63
N GLU A 62 11.22 -2.12 -2.59
CA GLU A 62 12.47 -1.42 -2.35
C GLU A 62 12.13 -0.21 -1.45
N HIS A 63 12.52 -0.32 -0.18
CA HIS A 63 12.50 0.77 0.78
C HIS A 63 13.48 1.86 0.31
N LYS A 64 13.04 2.77 -0.55
CA LYS A 64 13.68 4.07 -0.70
C LYS A 64 13.10 5.03 0.33
N GLN A 65 13.61 4.92 1.57
CA GLN A 65 13.57 6.02 2.53
C GLN A 65 14.68 7.01 2.16
N ASP A 66 14.36 7.99 1.34
CA ASP A 66 15.13 9.23 1.33
C ASP A 66 14.63 10.12 2.47
N ALA A 67 15.43 10.25 3.53
CA ALA A 67 15.78 11.54 4.15
C ALA A 67 16.69 11.35 5.38
N SER A 68 17.94 11.78 5.20
CA SER A 68 18.80 12.45 6.19
C SER A 68 19.54 11.60 7.25
N ALA A 69 20.79 11.24 6.93
CA ALA A 69 21.93 11.41 7.83
C ALA A 69 23.26 11.32 7.06
N ASP A 70 23.92 12.47 6.95
CA ASP A 70 25.32 12.68 6.59
C ASP A 70 26.25 11.87 7.52
N VAL A 71 27.03 10.92 6.99
CA VAL A 71 28.32 10.51 7.56
C VAL A 71 29.26 10.06 6.43
N LYS A 72 30.37 10.80 6.32
CA LYS A 72 31.55 10.61 5.46
C LYS A 72 32.12 9.18 5.42
N GLU A 73 32.66 8.85 4.24
CA GLU A 73 33.63 7.78 3.93
C GLU A 73 34.68 7.54 5.03
N PRO A 74 35.13 6.29 5.20
CA PRO A 74 36.38 5.89 4.55
C PRO A 74 36.38 4.43 4.05
N VAL A 75 36.58 4.21 2.75
CA VAL A 75 37.05 2.90 2.25
C VAL A 75 38.37 3.09 1.51
N VAL A 76 39.42 2.63 2.18
CA VAL A 76 40.79 2.48 1.70
C VAL A 76 40.78 1.58 0.45
N LYS A 77 41.42 2.05 -0.62
CA LYS A 77 41.74 1.27 -1.83
C LYS A 77 42.86 0.29 -1.51
N ASP A 78 42.53 -0.98 -1.28
CA ASP A 78 43.50 -2.06 -1.48
C ASP A 78 43.70 -2.27 -2.99
N LYS A 79 44.89 -1.89 -3.46
CA LYS A 79 45.38 -2.24 -4.80
C LYS A 79 46.21 -3.50 -4.66
N ASP A 80 45.64 -4.64 -5.06
CA ASP A 80 46.39 -5.83 -5.45
C ASP A 80 47.45 -5.46 -6.50
N LYS A 81 48.72 -5.58 -6.11
CA LYS A 81 49.85 -5.66 -7.02
C LYS A 81 50.92 -6.55 -6.40
N ALA A 82 50.92 -7.83 -6.78
CA ALA A 82 52.11 -8.67 -6.84
C ALA A 82 51.92 -9.65 -8.00
#